data_AF-A0AB33B699-F1
#
_entry.id   AF-A0AB33B699-F1
#
_cell.length_a   1.000
_cell.length_b   1.000
_cell.length_c   1.000
_cell.angle_alpha   90.00
_cell.angle_beta   90.00
_cell.angle_gamma   90.00
#
_symmetry.space_group_name_H-M   'P 1'
#
loop_
_entity.id
_entity.type
_entity.pdbx_description
1 polymer ?
#
loop_
_entity_poly.entity_id
_entity_poly.type
_entity_poly.pdbx_seq_one_letter_code
_entity_poly.pdbx_strand_id
1 'polypeptide(L)' 'MNEKYSLNEQTLQFIQEFEKTVASNKVYSTQELVDIFNISIFNKEQFNTYVEPKGKAIWWALTRSGNWEQIKRGLYKRK' A
#
# COMPACT_ATOMS: atom_id res chain seq x y z
N MET A 1 18.19 5.47 -18.78
CA MET A 1 16.78 5.11 -19.06
C MET A 1 16.00 5.55 -17.84
N ASN A 2 15.12 6.55 -17.92
CA ASN A 2 14.29 6.93 -16.76
C ASN A 2 13.25 5.83 -16.56
N GLU A 3 13.49 4.95 -15.60
CA GLU A 3 12.52 3.92 -15.21
C GLU A 3 11.22 4.61 -14.79
N LYS A 4 10.16 4.42 -15.57
CA LYS A 4 8.84 4.94 -15.23
C LYS A 4 8.17 3.98 -14.26
N TYR A 5 8.38 4.17 -12.97
CA TYR A 5 7.61 3.44 -11.95
C TYR A 5 6.19 4.00 -11.84
N SER A 6 5.18 3.12 -11.90
CA SER A 6 3.81 3.48 -11.53
C SER A 6 3.63 3.36 -10.03
N LEU A 7 3.17 4.44 -9.38
CA LEU A 7 2.88 4.44 -7.94
C LEU A 7 1.84 3.36 -7.59
N ASN A 8 0.77 3.26 -8.38
CA ASN A 8 -0.28 2.27 -8.17
C ASN A 8 0.26 0.84 -8.30
N GLU A 9 1.06 0.55 -9.32
CA GLU A 9 1.64 -0.80 -9.50
C GLU A 9 2.59 -1.15 -8.35
N GLN A 10 3.47 -0.24 -7.93
CA GLN A 10 4.38 -0.48 -6.81
C GLN A 10 3.61 -0.66 -5.49
N THR A 11 2.55 0.12 -5.24
CA THR A 11 1.71 -0.09 -4.05
C THR A 11 0.95 -1.40 -4.09
N LEU A 12 0.53 -1.89 -5.27
CA LEU A 12 -0.12 -3.19 -5.40
C LEU A 12 0.84 -4.35 -5.13
N GLN A 13 2.03 -4.30 -5.72
CA GLN A 13 3.10 -5.28 -5.45
C GLN A 13 3.45 -5.29 -3.96
N PHE A 14 3.60 -4.11 -3.36
CA PHE A 14 3.81 -3.97 -1.93
C PHE A 14 2.71 -4.66 -1.11
N ILE A 15 1.43 -4.39 -1.38
CA ILE A 15 0.32 -5.00 -0.63
C ILE A 15 0.31 -6.52 -0.79
N GLN A 16 0.56 -7.03 -1.99
CA GLN A 16 0.61 -8.48 -2.29
C GLN A 16 1.77 -9.21 -1.60
N GLU A 17 2.92 -8.57 -1.44
CA GLU A 17 4.00 -9.14 -0.63
C GLU A 17 3.74 -8.97 0.87
N PHE A 18 3.21 -7.81 1.27
CA PHE A 18 2.93 -7.52 2.66
C PHE A 18 1.90 -8.47 3.26
N GLU A 19 0.82 -8.79 2.55
CA GLU A 19 -0.25 -9.67 3.03
C GLU A 19 0.22 -11.10 3.36
N LYS A 20 1.35 -11.56 2.79
CA LYS A 20 1.97 -12.86 3.13
C LYS A 20 2.59 -12.86 4.53
N THR A 21 2.95 -11.69 5.04
CA THR A 21 3.61 -11.51 6.35
C THR A 21 2.66 -11.09 7.46
N VAL A 22 1.44 -10.66 7.11
CA VAL A 22 0.46 -10.12 8.05
C VAL A 22 -0.23 -11.24 8.83
N ALA A 23 -0.23 -11.10 10.17
CA ALA A 23 -1.02 -11.95 11.05
C ALA A 23 -2.53 -11.67 10.90
N SER A 24 -3.36 -12.72 10.91
CA SER A 24 -4.79 -12.66 10.59
C SER A 24 -5.65 -11.79 11.52
N ASN A 25 -5.13 -11.26 12.64
CA ASN A 25 -5.86 -10.40 13.57
C ASN A 25 -5.30 -8.99 13.71
N LYS A 26 -4.27 -8.63 12.94
CA LYS A 26 -3.70 -7.29 13.00
C LYS A 26 -4.49 -6.33 12.13
N VAL A 27 -4.84 -5.18 12.71
CA VAL A 27 -5.47 -4.05 12.01
C VAL A 27 -4.37 -3.05 11.68
N TYR A 28 -4.44 -2.50 10.46
CA TYR A 28 -3.56 -1.45 9.98
C TYR A 28 -4.37 -0.26 9.52
N SER A 29 -3.92 0.93 9.87
CA SER A 29 -4.40 2.16 9.30
C SER A 29 -3.79 2.42 7.92
N THR A 30 -4.45 3.27 7.11
CA THR A 30 -3.87 3.74 5.85
C THR A 30 -2.52 4.40 6.07
N GLN A 31 -2.35 5.16 7.16
CA GLN A 31 -1.09 5.84 7.46
C GLN A 31 0.02 4.83 7.79
N GLU A 32 -0.25 3.82 8.62
CA GLU A 32 0.73 2.77 8.91
C GLU A 32 1.17 2.04 7.64
N LEU A 33 0.23 1.73 6.74
CA LEU A 33 0.57 1.10 5.46
C LEU A 33 1.40 2.00 4.56
N VAL A 34 1.15 3.32 4.57
CA VAL A 34 1.97 4.31 3.85
C VAL A 34 3.38 4.38 4.47
N ASP A 35 3.50 4.36 5.79
CA ASP A 35 4.78 4.42 6.48
C ASP A 35 5.61 3.17 6.20
N ILE A 36 4.98 1.98 6.22
CA ILE A 36 5.62 0.71 5.85
C ILE A 36 6.01 0.73 4.36
N PHE A 37 5.15 1.24 3.48
CA PHE A 37 5.48 1.38 2.06
C PHE A 37 6.69 2.29 1.86
N ASN A 38 6.76 3.44 2.56
CA ASN A 38 7.84 4.41 2.43
C ASN A 38 9.23 3.86 2.76
N ILE A 39 9.31 2.92 3.71
CA ILE A 39 10.55 2.23 4.09
C ILE A 39 10.82 0.95 3.29
N SER A 40 9.88 0.54 2.43
CA SER A 40 10.00 -0.67 1.62
C SER A 40 10.80 -0.46 0.34
N ILE A 41 11.26 -1.55 -0.27
CA ILE A 41 11.94 -1.55 -1.57
C ILE A 41 11.04 -1.06 -2.73
N PHE A 42 9.72 -1.06 -2.54
CA PHE A 42 8.73 -0.67 -3.53
C PHE A 42 8.60 0.85 -3.64
N ASN A 43 8.95 1.59 -2.57
CA ASN A 43 8.96 3.05 -2.64
C ASN A 43 10.18 3.53 -3.43
N LYS A 44 9.95 4.46 -4.36
CA LYS A 44 10.97 5.11 -5.17
C LYS A 44 10.96 6.60 -4.88
N GLU A 45 12.13 7.23 -4.88
CA GLU A 45 12.25 8.67 -4.59
C GLU A 45 11.38 9.52 -5.51
N GLN A 46 11.17 9.08 -6.76
CA GLN A 46 10.31 9.78 -7.71
C GLN A 46 8.87 9.97 -7.22
N PHE A 47 8.36 9.07 -6.37
CA PHE A 47 6.99 9.17 -5.86
C PHE A 47 6.77 10.39 -4.98
N ASN A 48 7.83 10.99 -4.45
CA ASN A 48 7.72 12.25 -3.70
C ASN A 48 7.41 13.44 -4.61
N THR A 49 7.59 13.30 -5.94
CA THR A 49 7.25 14.33 -6.93
C THR A 49 5.84 14.19 -7.50
N TYR A 50 5.12 13.14 -7.12
CA TYR A 50 3.79 12.85 -7.66
C TYR A 50 2.73 13.68 -6.94
N VAL A 51 1.72 14.14 -7.70
CA VAL A 51 0.57 14.87 -7.15
C VAL A 51 -0.35 13.96 -6.35
N GLU A 52 -0.47 12.69 -6.76
CA GLU A 52 -1.35 11.75 -6.06
C GLU A 52 -0.74 11.30 -4.71
N PRO A 53 -1.51 11.36 -3.62
CA PRO A 53 -1.03 10.94 -2.32
C PRO A 53 -0.90 9.41 -2.26
N LYS A 54 0.19 8.93 -1.64
CA LYS A 54 0.45 7.50 -1.43
C LYS A 54 -0.70 6.79 -0.71
N GLY A 55 -1.42 7.48 0.18
CA GLY A 55 -2.60 6.92 0.85
C GLY A 55 -3.73 6.52 -0.11
N LYS A 56 -3.94 7.27 -1.20
CA LYS A 56 -4.93 6.92 -2.23
C LYS A 56 -4.48 5.70 -3.02
N ALA A 57 -3.20 5.61 -3.36
CA ALA A 57 -2.62 4.45 -4.04
C ALA A 57 -2.68 3.18 -3.16
N ILE A 58 -2.40 3.29 -1.87
CA ILE A 58 -2.58 2.21 -0.90
C ILE A 58 -4.05 1.76 -0.82
N TRP A 59 -4.99 2.68 -0.70
CA TRP A 59 -6.42 2.33 -0.72
C TRP A 59 -6.83 1.57 -1.99
N TRP A 60 -6.36 2.05 -3.14
CA TRP A 60 -6.58 1.40 -4.43
C TRP A 60 -5.97 -0.02 -4.45
N ALA A 61 -4.75 -0.18 -3.97
CA ALA A 61 -4.04 -1.46 -3.91
C ALA A 61 -4.73 -2.47 -2.98
N LEU A 62 -5.16 -2.06 -1.79
CA LEU A 62 -5.92 -2.88 -0.85
C LEU A 62 -7.24 -3.38 -1.47
N THR A 63 -7.93 -2.49 -2.19
CA THR A 63 -9.17 -2.83 -2.89
C THR A 63 -8.90 -3.82 -4.02
N ARG A 64 -7.79 -3.65 -4.75
CA ARG A 64 -7.44 -4.47 -5.91
C ARG A 64 -6.87 -5.85 -5.53
N SER A 65 -6.19 -5.98 -4.39
CA SER A 65 -5.69 -7.29 -3.93
C SER A 65 -6.81 -8.21 -3.45
N GLY A 66 -7.94 -7.66 -3.01
CA GLY A 66 -9.14 -8.42 -2.63
C GLY A 66 -9.05 -9.13 -1.27
N ASN A 67 -7.87 -9.15 -0.64
CA ASN A 67 -7.57 -9.87 0.60
C ASN A 67 -7.74 -9.01 1.87
N TRP A 68 -8.23 -7.79 1.73
CA TRP A 68 -8.40 -6.85 2.84
C TRP A 68 -9.86 -6.49 3.04
N GLU A 69 -10.24 -6.38 4.30
CA GLU A 69 -11.54 -5.89 4.75
C GLU A 69 -11.36 -4.55 5.44
N GLN A 70 -12.21 -3.59 5.08
CA GLN A 70 -12.25 -2.29 5.74
C GLN A 70 -13.16 -2.38 6.96
N ILE A 71 -12.57 -2.42 8.16
CA ILE A 71 -13.32 -2.49 9.43
C ILE A 71 -13.94 -1.12 9.78
N LYS A 72 -13.22 -0.05 9.46
CA LYS A 72 -13.66 1.35 9.60
C LYS A 72 -12.97 2.17 8.52
N ARG A 73 -13.49 3.35 8.19
CA ARG A 73 -12.83 4.27 7.26
C ARG A 73 -11.35 4.46 7.68
N GLY A 74 -10.45 4.09 6.77
CA GLY A 74 -8.99 4.17 6.99
C GLY A 74 -8.37 3.05 7.83
N LEU A 75 -9.12 2.03 8.27
CA LEU A 75 -8.63 0.87 9.03
C LEU A 75 -8.95 -0.43 8.29
N TYR A 76 -7.93 -1.25 8.10
CA TYR A 76 -7.98 -2.47 7.30
C TYR A 76 -7.46 -3.67 8.08
N LYS A 77 -8.08 -4.81 7.87
CA LYS A 77 -7.67 -6.10 8.39
C LYS A 77 -7.56 -7.08 7.21
N ARG A 78 -6.62 -8.02 7.27
CA ARG A 78 -6.57 -9.12 6.30
C ARG A 78 -7.76 -10.06 6.54
N LYS A 79 -8.41 -10.47 5.45
CA LYS A 79 -9.45 -11.52 5.46
C LYS A 79 -8.87 -12.87 5.89
#